data_AF-X1FHI8-F1
#
_entry.id   AF-X1FHI8-F1
#
_cell.length_a   1.000
_cell.length_b   1.000
_cell.length_c   1.000
_cell.angle_alpha   90.00
_cell.angle_beta   90.00
_cell.angle_gamma   90.00
#
_symmetry.space_group_name_H-M   'P 1'
#
loop_
_entity.id
_entity.type
_entity.pdbx_description
1 polymer ?
#
loop_
_entity_poly.entity_id
_entity_poly.type
_entity_poly.pdbx_seq_one_letter_code
_entity_poly.pdbx_strand_id
1 'polypeptide(L)'
;PAEVSYIDIGASVKGLGGDKAIGGQILNQLNDADALINVIRAFTDESIPHIEGSLDVERDIATANLELALYDIGIIGRRLERIETSLKGAKATERQGLLREQELLTKLKADLEKDVPIRELRLTTDQARTIANYQFLTAKPLLIVVNIGEEQIPQAASLEAELNSHYSRAKSGIITLCGELEMELTQLDDDAAEGFRAEFGITESGLDRIIKLSYELLGLISLFTIASDEVKAWSIPKGTDALKASGKIHSDMERGFIRAEVISYDDMVKCGSLSEAHKKGLLRLEGKSYIVQDGDVITFLFNV
;
A
#
# COMPACT_ATOMS: atom_id res chain seq x y z
N PRO A 1 16.30 -7.57 6.96
CA PRO A 1 14.86 -7.34 7.26
C PRO A 1 14.11 -7.23 5.92
N ALA A 2 12.78 -7.37 5.92
CA ALA A 2 11.99 -6.98 4.75
C ALA A 2 11.97 -5.45 4.65
N GLU A 3 11.97 -4.91 3.44
CA GLU A 3 12.09 -3.47 3.19
C GLU A 3 10.87 -2.92 2.44
N VAL A 4 10.52 -1.67 2.76
CA VAL A 4 9.54 -0.84 2.05
C VAL A 4 10.22 0.48 1.70
N SER A 5 10.07 0.93 0.46
CA SER A 5 10.65 2.17 -0.02
C SER A 5 9.60 3.28 -0.05
N TYR A 6 9.93 4.43 0.52
CA TYR A 6 9.10 5.63 0.49
C TYR A 6 9.73 6.66 -0.44
N ILE A 7 8.90 7.31 -1.26
CA ILE A 7 9.32 8.39 -2.15
C ILE A 7 8.63 9.65 -1.64
N ASP A 8 9.42 10.64 -1.22
CA ASP A 8 8.89 11.96 -0.91
C ASP A 8 8.54 12.68 -2.22
N ILE A 9 7.24 12.90 -2.40
CA ILE A 9 6.68 13.60 -3.54
C ILE A 9 6.50 15.04 -3.08
N GLY A 10 7.58 15.81 -3.18
CA GLY A 10 7.63 17.17 -2.67
C GLY A 10 6.43 18.03 -3.12
N ALA A 11 6.00 18.93 -2.26
CA ALA A 11 4.87 19.81 -2.55
C ALA A 11 5.15 20.67 -3.79
N SER A 12 4.32 20.54 -4.84
CA SER A 12 4.26 21.56 -5.89
C SER A 12 3.56 22.79 -5.31
N VAL A 13 4.27 23.55 -4.47
CA VAL A 13 3.82 24.85 -3.95
C VAL A 13 3.75 25.90 -5.08
N LYS A 14 4.12 25.56 -6.32
CA LYS A 14 3.86 26.39 -7.50
C LYS A 14 2.48 26.08 -8.10
N GLY A 15 1.44 26.48 -7.36
CA GLY A 15 0.04 26.42 -7.77
C GLY A 15 -0.82 27.56 -7.24
N LEU A 16 -0.22 28.64 -6.73
CA LEU A 16 -0.92 29.85 -6.25
C LEU A 16 -1.60 30.68 -7.38
N GLY A 17 -1.89 30.07 -8.53
CA GLY A 17 -2.59 30.72 -9.63
C GLY A 17 -3.07 29.73 -10.67
N GLY A 18 -4.39 29.54 -10.74
CA GLY A 18 -5.11 29.09 -11.94
C GLY A 18 -5.18 27.58 -12.19
N ASP A 19 -4.06 26.86 -12.10
CA ASP A 19 -4.01 25.43 -12.45
C ASP A 19 -3.86 24.55 -11.21
N LYS A 20 -5.00 24.16 -10.61
CA LYS A 20 -5.12 23.13 -9.56
C LYS A 20 -4.89 21.71 -10.12
N ALA A 21 -3.87 21.52 -10.96
CA ALA A 21 -3.57 20.25 -11.58
C ALA A 21 -2.26 19.70 -11.01
N ILE A 22 -2.24 18.39 -10.71
CA ILE A 22 -1.03 17.68 -10.32
C ILE A 22 0.03 17.90 -11.42
N GLY A 23 1.15 18.53 -11.07
CA GLY A 23 2.20 18.86 -12.03
C GLY A 23 2.81 17.61 -12.67
N GLY A 24 3.23 17.69 -13.95
CA GLY A 24 3.71 16.53 -14.72
C GLY A 24 4.88 15.76 -14.09
N GLN A 25 5.75 16.41 -13.32
CA GLN A 25 6.86 15.75 -12.62
C GLN A 25 6.38 14.92 -11.43
N ILE A 26 5.47 15.47 -10.63
CA ILE A 26 4.82 14.78 -9.50
C ILE A 26 4.01 13.58 -10.01
N LEU A 27 3.32 13.74 -11.14
CA LEU A 27 2.55 12.66 -11.75
C LEU A 27 3.39 11.45 -12.11
N ASN A 28 4.61 11.64 -12.63
CA ASN A 28 5.48 10.51 -12.94
C ASN A 28 5.85 9.73 -11.68
N GLN A 29 6.18 10.43 -10.59
CA GLN A 29 6.48 9.79 -9.31
C GLN A 29 5.27 9.06 -8.72
N LEU A 30 4.08 9.65 -8.80
CA LEU A 30 2.83 9.01 -8.38
C LEU A 30 2.49 7.76 -9.21
N ASN A 31 2.76 7.79 -10.52
CA ASN A 31 2.54 6.64 -11.40
C ASN A 31 3.46 5.47 -11.05
N ASP A 32 4.72 5.75 -10.69
CA ASP A 32 5.73 4.74 -10.36
C ASP A 32 5.50 4.10 -8.97
N ALA A 33 4.71 4.73 -8.09
CA ALA A 33 4.44 4.23 -6.75
C ALA A 33 3.36 3.12 -6.74
N ASP A 34 3.51 2.09 -5.90
CA ASP A 34 2.52 1.01 -5.78
C ASP A 34 1.33 1.38 -4.87
N ALA A 35 1.55 2.27 -3.90
CA ALA A 35 0.56 2.81 -2.98
C ALA A 35 0.81 4.30 -2.74
N LEU A 36 -0.21 5.01 -2.27
CA LEU A 36 -0.15 6.43 -1.98
C LEU A 36 -0.26 6.67 -0.48
N ILE A 37 0.52 7.63 0.02
CA ILE A 37 0.38 8.15 1.38
C ILE A 37 0.02 9.62 1.27
N ASN A 38 -1.14 9.99 1.80
CA ASN A 38 -1.62 11.35 1.81
C ASN A 38 -1.54 11.90 3.24
N VAL A 39 -0.66 12.87 3.46
CA VAL A 39 -0.48 13.49 4.77
C VAL A 39 -1.38 14.71 4.88
N ILE A 40 -2.35 14.65 5.78
CA ILE A 40 -3.31 15.73 6.06
C ILE A 40 -2.90 16.43 7.35
N ARG A 41 -2.82 17.76 7.30
CA ARG A 41 -2.49 18.56 8.47
C ARG A 41 -3.71 18.73 9.38
N ALA A 42 -3.54 18.42 10.66
CA ALA A 42 -4.53 18.65 11.71
C ALA A 42 -4.02 19.52 12.87
N PHE A 43 -2.71 19.85 12.89
CA PHE A 43 -2.10 20.70 13.91
C PHE A 43 -2.18 22.20 13.57
N THR A 44 -2.30 23.03 14.61
CA THR A 44 -2.25 24.49 14.50
C THR A 44 -0.83 25.02 14.60
N ASP A 45 -0.42 25.85 13.64
CA ASP A 45 0.84 26.61 13.68
C ASP A 45 0.64 27.90 12.88
N GLU A 46 0.77 29.05 13.56
CA GLU A 46 0.59 30.39 12.98
C GLU A 46 1.64 30.73 11.91
N SER A 47 2.80 30.08 11.95
CA SER A 47 3.88 30.30 10.98
C SER A 47 3.63 29.61 9.63
N ILE A 48 2.71 28.65 9.59
CA ILE A 48 2.38 27.86 8.42
C ILE A 48 0.94 28.14 7.99
N PRO A 49 0.69 28.93 6.93
CA PRO A 49 -0.67 29.15 6.44
C PRO A 49 -1.25 27.88 5.84
N HIS A 50 -2.55 27.64 6.06
CA HIS A 50 -3.28 26.56 5.39
C HIS A 50 -3.75 27.01 4.00
N ILE A 51 -3.69 26.13 2.99
CA ILE A 51 -4.08 26.46 1.60
C ILE A 51 -5.52 26.98 1.49
N GLU A 52 -6.44 26.36 2.24
CA GLU A 52 -7.86 26.73 2.28
C GLU A 52 -8.17 27.78 3.37
N GLY A 53 -7.15 28.32 4.05
CA GLY A 53 -7.30 29.37 5.07
C GLY A 53 -7.77 28.91 6.45
N SER A 54 -8.31 27.70 6.58
CA SER A 54 -8.65 27.06 7.85
C SER A 54 -8.21 25.60 7.87
N LEU A 55 -8.05 25.00 9.05
CA LEU A 55 -7.84 23.55 9.20
C LEU A 55 -9.20 22.83 9.18
N ASP A 56 -9.33 21.82 8.33
CA ASP A 56 -10.51 20.97 8.25
C ASP A 56 -10.11 19.63 7.62
N VAL A 57 -9.87 18.63 8.47
CA VAL A 57 -9.35 17.31 8.06
C VAL A 57 -10.29 16.63 7.06
N GLU A 58 -11.60 16.70 7.28
CA GLU A 58 -12.60 16.07 6.42
C GLU A 58 -12.62 16.70 5.03
N ARG A 59 -12.63 18.04 4.97
CA ARG A 59 -12.56 18.79 3.72
C ARG A 59 -11.25 18.47 2.99
N ASP A 60 -10.12 18.43 3.69
CA ASP A 60 -8.82 18.26 3.07
C ASP A 60 -8.65 16.84 2.50
N ILE A 61 -9.17 15.81 3.20
CA ILE A 61 -9.29 14.44 2.67
C ILE A 61 -10.17 14.42 1.40
N ALA A 62 -11.33 15.07 1.44
CA ALA A 62 -12.25 15.11 0.30
C ALA A 62 -11.64 15.83 -0.91
N THR A 63 -10.96 16.96 -0.69
CA THR A 63 -10.25 17.70 -1.74
C THR A 63 -9.16 16.83 -2.37
N ALA A 64 -8.33 16.17 -1.56
CA ALA A 64 -7.27 15.32 -2.08
C ALA A 64 -7.82 14.13 -2.89
N ASN A 65 -8.88 13.47 -2.41
CA ASN A 65 -9.54 12.39 -3.17
C ASN A 65 -10.15 12.88 -4.48
N LEU A 66 -10.77 14.06 -4.48
CA LEU A 66 -11.33 14.68 -5.67
C LEU A 66 -10.24 14.97 -6.71
N GLU A 67 -9.07 15.47 -6.30
CA GLU A 67 -7.95 15.73 -7.22
C GLU A 67 -7.46 14.45 -7.92
N LEU A 68 -7.32 13.36 -7.17
CA LEU A 68 -6.96 12.05 -7.73
C LEU A 68 -8.03 11.56 -8.73
N ALA A 69 -9.32 11.72 -8.39
CA ALA A 69 -10.42 11.33 -9.25
C ALA A 69 -10.49 12.15 -10.55
N LEU A 70 -10.32 13.48 -10.46
CA LEU A 70 -10.31 14.37 -11.62
C LEU A 70 -9.17 14.04 -12.59
N TYR A 71 -8.01 13.66 -12.07
CA TYR A 71 -6.90 13.20 -12.90
C TYR A 71 -7.26 11.95 -13.71
N ASP A 72 -7.80 10.92 -13.04
CA ASP A 72 -8.19 9.67 -13.68
C ASP A 72 -9.35 9.86 -14.67
N ILE A 73 -10.35 10.70 -14.33
CA ILE A 73 -11.43 11.11 -15.24
C ILE A 73 -10.86 11.74 -16.51
N GLY A 74 -9.83 12.58 -16.38
CA GLY A 74 -9.13 13.18 -17.52
C GLY A 74 -8.46 12.13 -18.42
N ILE A 75 -7.82 11.11 -17.84
CA ILE A 75 -7.25 9.98 -18.60
C ILE A 75 -8.34 9.21 -19.33
N ILE A 76 -9.42 8.85 -18.62
CA ILE A 76 -10.54 8.10 -19.16
C ILE A 76 -11.18 8.86 -20.33
N GLY A 77 -11.44 10.16 -20.17
CA GLY A 77 -12.03 11.01 -21.21
C GLY A 77 -11.22 10.99 -22.51
N ARG A 78 -9.90 11.25 -22.42
CA ARG A 78 -9.00 11.22 -23.58
C ARG A 78 -8.97 9.85 -24.26
N ARG A 79 -9.09 8.76 -23.50
CA ARG A 79 -9.13 7.41 -24.07
C ARG A 79 -10.45 7.14 -24.78
N LEU A 80 -11.58 7.51 -24.18
CA LEU A 80 -12.91 7.31 -24.77
C LEU A 80 -13.01 7.99 -26.14
N GLU A 81 -12.49 9.21 -26.29
CA GLU A 81 -12.41 9.92 -27.58
C GLU A 81 -11.60 9.16 -28.65
N ARG A 82 -10.46 8.58 -28.25
CA ARG A 82 -9.64 7.75 -29.15
C ARG A 82 -10.37 6.47 -29.56
N ILE A 83 -11.03 5.81 -28.61
CA ILE A 83 -11.82 4.60 -28.88
C ILE A 83 -12.93 4.92 -29.88
N GLU A 84 -13.66 6.02 -29.71
CA GLU A 84 -14.72 6.44 -30.64
C GLU A 84 -14.17 6.64 -32.06
N THR A 85 -12.98 7.23 -32.18
CA THR A 85 -12.30 7.40 -33.48
C THR A 85 -11.89 6.05 -34.08
N SER A 86 -11.29 5.16 -33.29
CA SER A 86 -10.88 3.81 -33.72
C SER A 86 -12.07 2.95 -34.15
N LEU A 87 -13.22 3.07 -33.48
CA LEU A 87 -14.44 2.33 -33.81
C LEU A 87 -14.98 2.64 -35.21
N LYS A 88 -14.65 3.78 -35.82
CA LYS A 88 -15.11 4.13 -37.18
C LYS A 88 -14.47 3.27 -38.27
N GLY A 89 -13.27 2.73 -38.03
CA GLY A 89 -12.50 1.91 -38.99
C GLY A 89 -12.19 0.48 -38.54
N ALA A 90 -12.59 0.10 -37.32
CA ALA A 90 -12.22 -1.19 -36.72
C ALA A 90 -12.88 -2.40 -37.41
N LYS A 91 -12.11 -3.47 -37.61
CA LYS A 91 -12.61 -4.78 -38.04
C LYS A 91 -13.43 -5.43 -36.91
N ALA A 92 -14.30 -6.38 -37.25
CA ALA A 92 -15.27 -6.96 -36.30
C ALA A 92 -14.66 -7.49 -34.99
N THR A 93 -13.48 -8.11 -35.05
CA THR A 93 -12.77 -8.65 -33.88
C THR A 93 -12.18 -7.56 -32.97
N GLU A 94 -11.59 -6.52 -33.56
CA GLU A 94 -11.06 -5.35 -32.84
C GLU A 94 -12.19 -4.50 -32.24
N ARG A 95 -13.29 -4.37 -32.97
CA ARG A 95 -14.48 -3.61 -32.55
C ARG A 95 -15.05 -4.12 -31.23
N GLN A 96 -15.14 -5.45 -31.04
CA GLN A 96 -15.67 -6.01 -29.79
C GLN A 96 -14.79 -5.67 -28.59
N GLY A 97 -13.46 -5.71 -28.74
CA GLY A 97 -12.53 -5.33 -27.66
C GLY A 97 -12.69 -3.86 -27.27
N LEU A 98 -12.72 -2.97 -28.28
CA LEU A 98 -12.91 -1.53 -28.08
C LEU A 98 -14.25 -1.21 -27.40
N LEU A 99 -15.34 -1.89 -27.75
CA LEU A 99 -16.65 -1.68 -27.12
C LEU A 99 -16.67 -2.12 -25.66
N ARG A 100 -16.04 -3.26 -25.32
CA ARG A 100 -15.92 -3.72 -23.92
C ARG A 100 -15.08 -2.76 -23.08
N GLU A 101 -13.97 -2.28 -23.64
CA GLU A 101 -13.12 -1.29 -23.00
C GLU A 101 -13.87 0.03 -22.79
N GLN A 102 -14.61 0.50 -23.80
CA GLN A 102 -15.44 1.70 -23.71
C GLN A 102 -16.49 1.60 -22.60
N GLU A 103 -17.20 0.47 -22.53
CA GLU A 103 -18.20 0.21 -21.50
C GLU A 103 -17.58 0.25 -20.10
N LEU A 104 -16.44 -0.43 -19.90
CA LEU A 104 -15.72 -0.43 -18.64
C LEU A 104 -15.29 0.99 -18.25
N LEU A 105 -14.63 1.72 -19.14
CA LEU A 105 -14.14 3.07 -18.87
C LEU A 105 -15.28 4.06 -18.59
N THR A 106 -16.41 3.93 -19.30
CA THR A 106 -17.60 4.76 -19.05
C THR A 106 -18.15 4.51 -17.65
N LYS A 107 -18.20 3.24 -17.22
CA LYS A 107 -18.62 2.88 -15.87
C LYS A 107 -17.65 3.45 -14.82
N LEU A 108 -16.34 3.26 -15.00
CA LEU A 108 -15.33 3.77 -14.07
C LEU A 108 -15.42 5.29 -13.92
N LYS A 109 -15.61 6.02 -15.03
CA LYS A 109 -15.81 7.47 -15.00
C LYS A 109 -17.03 7.86 -14.15
N ALA A 110 -18.16 7.19 -14.35
CA ALA A 110 -19.38 7.47 -13.61
C ALA A 110 -19.28 7.13 -12.12
N ASP A 111 -18.48 6.13 -11.75
CA ASP A 111 -18.18 5.78 -10.35
C ASP A 111 -17.27 6.85 -9.71
N LEU A 112 -16.24 7.32 -10.43
CA LEU A 112 -15.37 8.40 -9.97
C LEU A 112 -16.11 9.74 -9.78
N GLU A 113 -17.04 10.07 -10.67
CA GLU A 113 -17.91 11.26 -10.53
C GLU A 113 -18.83 11.20 -9.29
N LYS A 114 -19.00 10.02 -8.70
CA LYS A 114 -19.76 9.79 -7.45
C LYS A 114 -18.86 9.58 -6.24
N ASP A 115 -17.58 9.95 -6.33
CA ASP A 115 -16.58 9.77 -5.27
C ASP A 115 -16.33 8.29 -4.91
N VAL A 116 -16.46 7.39 -5.88
CA VAL A 116 -16.12 5.97 -5.73
C VAL A 116 -14.79 5.68 -6.48
N PRO A 117 -13.64 5.67 -5.79
CA PRO A 117 -12.34 5.41 -6.40
C PRO A 117 -12.23 3.96 -6.90
N ILE A 118 -11.41 3.76 -7.94
CA ILE A 118 -11.27 2.45 -8.61
C ILE A 118 -10.81 1.34 -7.64
N ARG A 119 -10.03 1.68 -6.61
CA ARG A 119 -9.55 0.74 -5.57
C ARG A 119 -10.68 0.03 -4.81
N GLU A 120 -11.87 0.62 -4.76
CA GLU A 120 -13.04 0.05 -4.10
C GLU A 120 -13.83 -0.91 -4.99
N LEU A 121 -13.60 -0.87 -6.30
CA LEU A 121 -14.37 -1.62 -7.26
C LEU A 121 -13.90 -3.08 -7.33
N ARG A 122 -14.87 -4.00 -7.30
CA ARG A 122 -14.63 -5.43 -7.55
C ARG A 122 -14.54 -5.68 -9.06
N LEU A 123 -13.35 -5.49 -9.62
CA LEU A 123 -13.05 -5.78 -11.02
C LEU A 123 -12.79 -7.27 -11.23
N THR A 124 -13.26 -7.81 -12.35
CA THR A 124 -12.84 -9.15 -12.80
C THR A 124 -11.37 -9.13 -13.22
N THR A 125 -10.73 -10.31 -13.28
CA THR A 125 -9.33 -10.43 -13.73
C THR A 125 -9.11 -9.81 -15.12
N ASP A 126 -10.08 -9.94 -16.02
CA ASP A 126 -10.02 -9.36 -17.37
C ASP A 126 -10.14 -7.83 -17.35
N GLN A 127 -11.04 -7.29 -16.53
CA GLN A 127 -11.20 -5.85 -16.34
C GLN A 127 -9.94 -5.23 -15.72
N ALA A 128 -9.39 -5.84 -14.67
CA ALA A 128 -8.16 -5.40 -14.02
C ALA A 128 -6.98 -5.39 -15.01
N ARG A 129 -6.85 -6.42 -15.85
CA ARG A 129 -5.83 -6.46 -16.92
C ARG A 129 -6.04 -5.37 -17.96
N THR A 130 -7.29 -5.10 -18.33
CA THR A 130 -7.62 -4.06 -19.32
C THR A 130 -7.17 -2.68 -18.83
N ILE A 131 -7.32 -2.40 -17.52
CA ILE A 131 -6.99 -1.09 -16.98
C ILE A 131 -5.56 -0.96 -16.41
N ALA A 132 -4.80 -2.05 -16.33
CA ALA A 132 -3.49 -2.08 -15.67
C ALA A 132 -2.50 -1.04 -16.24
N ASN A 133 -2.55 -0.80 -17.55
CA ASN A 133 -1.62 0.12 -18.23
C ASN A 133 -2.02 1.59 -18.13
N TYR A 134 -3.18 1.92 -17.55
CA TYR A 134 -3.60 3.31 -17.38
C TYR A 134 -2.92 4.01 -16.20
N GLN A 135 -2.37 3.24 -15.26
CA GLN A 135 -1.73 3.76 -14.05
C GLN A 135 -2.66 4.70 -13.25
N PHE A 136 -3.95 4.34 -13.17
CA PHE A 136 -4.94 5.13 -12.45
C PHE A 136 -4.55 5.32 -10.97
N LEU A 137 -4.52 6.56 -10.51
CA LEU A 137 -4.13 6.88 -9.14
C LEU A 137 -5.18 6.42 -8.12
N THR A 138 -6.46 6.49 -8.50
CA THR A 138 -7.58 6.02 -7.69
C THR A 138 -7.66 4.50 -7.57
N ALA A 139 -6.88 3.75 -8.37
CA ALA A 139 -6.77 2.29 -8.25
C ALA A 139 -5.71 1.84 -7.24
N LYS A 140 -4.72 2.70 -6.95
CA LYS A 140 -3.64 2.42 -5.99
C LYS A 140 -4.19 2.45 -4.55
N PRO A 141 -3.73 1.57 -3.64
CA PRO A 141 -4.06 1.66 -2.22
C PRO A 141 -3.69 3.04 -1.64
N LEU A 142 -4.41 3.49 -0.63
CA LEU A 142 -4.25 4.83 -0.06
C LEU A 142 -4.17 4.79 1.48
N LEU A 143 -3.06 5.24 2.05
CA LEU A 143 -2.95 5.53 3.47
C LEU A 143 -3.13 7.03 3.69
N ILE A 144 -4.06 7.43 4.54
CA ILE A 144 -4.21 8.81 4.99
C ILE A 144 -3.54 8.94 6.35
N VAL A 145 -2.58 9.85 6.45
CA VAL A 145 -1.87 10.15 7.70
C VAL A 145 -2.35 11.51 8.17
N VAL A 146 -3.10 11.52 9.28
CA VAL A 146 -3.54 12.76 9.91
C VAL A 146 -2.47 13.20 10.91
N ASN A 147 -1.74 14.24 10.55
CA ASN A 147 -0.66 14.79 11.33
C ASN A 147 -1.19 15.79 12.37
N ILE A 148 -1.23 15.39 13.62
CA ILE A 148 -1.76 16.14 14.76
C ILE A 148 -0.66 16.82 15.59
N GLY A 149 -1.05 17.81 16.39
CA GLY A 149 -0.17 18.46 17.37
C GLY A 149 0.02 17.60 18.62
N GLU A 150 1.03 17.91 19.42
CA GLU A 150 1.34 17.20 20.67
C GLU A 150 0.17 17.24 21.66
N GLU A 151 -0.54 18.37 21.73
CA GLU A 151 -1.69 18.57 22.60
C GLU A 151 -2.88 17.65 22.26
N GLN A 152 -2.89 17.10 21.05
CA GLN A 152 -3.94 16.21 20.55
C GLN A 152 -3.57 14.72 20.72
N ILE A 153 -2.34 14.37 21.12
CA ILE A 153 -1.89 12.97 21.29
C ILE A 153 -2.84 12.16 22.17
N PRO A 154 -3.34 12.65 23.33
CA PRO A 154 -4.26 11.87 24.16
C PRO A 154 -5.58 11.52 23.47
N GLN A 155 -5.94 12.24 22.42
CA GLN A 155 -7.18 12.07 21.65
C GLN A 155 -6.96 11.33 20.32
N ALA A 156 -5.70 11.06 19.95
CA ALA A 156 -5.31 10.51 18.66
C ALA A 156 -6.06 9.21 18.31
N ALA A 157 -6.17 8.27 19.26
CA ALA A 157 -6.87 7.01 19.06
C ALA A 157 -8.38 7.21 18.82
N SER A 158 -9.00 8.19 19.47
CA SER A 158 -10.42 8.49 19.28
C SER A 158 -10.68 9.16 17.93
N LEU A 159 -9.81 10.10 17.54
CA LEU A 159 -9.87 10.78 16.24
C LEU A 159 -9.65 9.78 15.10
N GLU A 160 -8.66 8.90 15.24
CA GLU A 160 -8.40 7.84 14.27
C GLU A 160 -9.60 6.89 14.12
N ALA A 161 -10.23 6.50 15.23
CA ALA A 161 -11.39 5.62 15.20
C ALA A 161 -12.60 6.31 14.54
N GLU A 162 -12.84 7.58 14.86
CA GLU A 162 -13.88 8.41 14.23
C GLU A 162 -13.66 8.48 12.72
N LEU A 163 -12.47 8.91 12.28
CA LEU A 163 -12.14 9.03 10.86
C LEU A 163 -12.21 7.68 10.14
N ASN A 164 -11.72 6.60 10.74
CA ASN A 164 -11.86 5.27 10.14
C ASN A 164 -13.34 4.86 10.01
N SER A 165 -14.22 5.25 10.94
CA SER A 165 -15.65 4.94 10.80
C SER A 165 -16.33 5.66 9.62
N HIS A 166 -15.84 6.85 9.26
CA HIS A 166 -16.39 7.66 8.18
C HIS A 166 -15.72 7.41 6.82
N TYR A 167 -14.43 7.08 6.81
CA TYR A 167 -13.60 7.06 5.61
C TYR A 167 -12.89 5.73 5.34
N SER A 168 -13.01 4.73 6.21
CA SER A 168 -12.44 3.40 5.93
C SER A 168 -13.14 2.81 4.70
N ARG A 169 -12.34 2.68 3.64
CA ARG A 169 -12.73 2.19 2.32
C ARG A 169 -11.85 0.99 1.98
N ALA A 170 -12.28 0.15 1.04
CA ALA A 170 -11.46 -0.97 0.63
C ALA A 170 -10.09 -0.49 0.11
N LYS A 171 -9.01 -1.16 0.55
CA LYS A 171 -7.61 -0.80 0.25
C LYS A 171 -7.26 0.65 0.62
N SER A 172 -7.91 1.18 1.65
CA SER A 172 -7.56 2.47 2.24
C SER A 172 -7.47 2.35 3.75
N GLY A 173 -6.59 3.13 4.38
CA GLY A 173 -6.45 3.17 5.83
C GLY A 173 -6.26 4.61 6.30
N ILE A 174 -6.62 4.88 7.56
CA ILE A 174 -6.33 6.16 8.21
C ILE A 174 -5.56 5.90 9.50
N ILE A 175 -4.49 6.67 9.68
CA ILE A 175 -3.70 6.70 10.90
C ILE A 175 -3.56 8.14 11.39
N THR A 176 -3.60 8.32 12.70
CA THR A 176 -3.27 9.59 13.36
C THR A 176 -1.90 9.46 14.03
N LEU A 177 -1.03 10.45 13.83
CA LEU A 177 0.27 10.55 14.48
C LEU A 177 0.70 12.00 14.66
N CYS A 178 1.64 12.24 15.57
CA CYS A 178 2.30 13.54 15.71
C CYS A 178 3.68 13.47 15.03
N GLY A 179 3.82 14.15 13.89
CA GLY A 179 5.05 14.07 13.09
C GLY A 179 6.24 14.74 13.77
N GLU A 180 5.99 15.80 14.54
CA GLU A 180 7.02 16.50 15.33
C GLU A 180 7.58 15.58 16.41
N LEU A 181 6.70 14.92 17.17
CA LEU A 181 7.08 13.91 18.15
C LEU A 181 7.93 12.78 17.53
N GLU A 182 7.50 12.21 16.40
CA GLU A 182 8.27 11.13 15.75
C GLU A 182 9.66 11.63 15.32
N MET A 183 9.76 12.87 14.84
CA MET A 183 11.05 13.47 14.51
C MET A 183 11.96 13.61 15.74
N GLU A 184 11.43 14.04 16.89
CA GLU A 184 12.19 14.12 18.13
C GLU A 184 12.64 12.73 18.61
N LEU A 185 11.74 11.74 18.58
CA LEU A 185 12.03 10.37 18.98
C LEU A 185 13.17 9.75 18.15
N THR A 186 13.28 10.06 16.86
CA THR A 186 14.39 9.56 16.02
C THR A 186 15.77 10.11 16.37
N GLN A 187 15.84 11.18 17.18
CA GLN A 187 17.10 11.79 17.62
C GLN A 187 17.57 11.23 18.98
N LEU A 188 16.72 10.45 19.65
CA LEU A 188 17.01 9.82 20.94
C LEU A 188 17.58 8.41 20.75
N ASP A 189 18.23 7.89 21.81
CA ASP A 189 18.52 6.46 21.90
C ASP A 189 17.25 5.66 22.27
N ASP A 190 17.30 4.34 22.07
CA ASP A 190 16.13 3.47 22.22
C ASP A 190 15.52 3.53 23.64
N ASP A 191 16.35 3.58 24.67
CA ASP A 191 15.93 3.64 26.08
C ASP A 191 15.23 4.98 26.39
N ALA A 192 15.80 6.09 25.93
CA ALA A 192 15.21 7.42 26.09
C ALA A 192 13.92 7.57 25.28
N ALA A 193 13.89 7.06 24.05
CA ALA A 193 12.70 7.07 23.20
C ALA A 193 11.56 6.25 23.82
N GLU A 194 11.86 5.10 24.45
CA GLU A 194 10.86 4.30 25.15
C GLU A 194 10.31 5.02 26.38
N GLY A 195 11.18 5.65 27.17
CA GLY A 195 10.77 6.50 28.30
C GLY A 195 9.84 7.63 27.86
N PHE A 196 10.20 8.35 26.79
CA PHE A 196 9.40 9.46 26.27
C PHE A 196 8.04 9.00 25.74
N ARG A 197 8.00 7.89 24.98
CA ARG A 197 6.72 7.29 24.53
C ARG A 197 5.81 6.93 25.70
N ALA A 198 6.37 6.39 26.79
CA ALA A 198 5.59 6.01 27.96
C ALA A 198 4.95 7.23 28.66
N GLU A 199 5.59 8.40 28.65
CA GLU A 199 5.04 9.63 29.22
C GLU A 199 3.76 10.09 28.50
N PHE A 200 3.70 9.88 27.19
CA PHE A 200 2.52 10.20 26.36
C PHE A 200 1.53 9.03 26.23
N GLY A 201 1.79 7.89 26.88
CA GLY A 201 0.96 6.70 26.78
C GLY A 201 0.98 6.02 25.40
N ILE A 202 2.04 6.26 24.62
CA ILE A 202 2.23 5.71 23.28
C ILE A 202 2.89 4.34 23.39
N THR A 203 2.23 3.30 22.86
CA THR A 203 2.70 1.92 22.98
C THR A 203 3.57 1.45 21.81
N GLU A 204 3.50 2.12 20.66
CA GLU A 204 4.30 1.80 19.47
C GLU A 204 4.62 3.08 18.69
N SER A 205 5.76 3.12 17.97
CA SER A 205 6.13 4.27 17.14
C SER A 205 5.14 4.45 15.98
N GLY A 206 4.81 5.70 15.66
CA GLY A 206 4.04 6.06 14.48
C GLY A 206 4.70 5.61 13.17
N LEU A 207 6.04 5.61 13.10
CA LEU A 207 6.78 5.08 11.96
C LEU A 207 6.55 3.57 11.77
N ASP A 208 6.63 2.78 12.84
CA ASP A 208 6.36 1.34 12.78
C ASP A 208 4.92 1.06 12.35
N ARG A 209 3.97 1.87 12.82
CA ARG A 209 2.55 1.79 12.41
C ARG A 209 2.39 2.06 10.92
N ILE A 210 3.03 3.10 10.39
CA ILE A 210 3.00 3.40 8.95
C ILE A 210 3.59 2.25 8.14
N ILE A 211 4.72 1.68 8.59
CA ILE A 211 5.35 0.54 7.90
C ILE A 211 4.42 -0.67 7.86
N LYS A 212 3.85 -1.05 9.01
CA LYS A 212 2.91 -2.19 9.10
C LYS A 212 1.71 -1.97 8.17
N LEU A 213 1.05 -0.81 8.27
CA LEU A 213 -0.13 -0.49 7.46
C LEU A 213 0.20 -0.41 5.97
N SER A 214 1.36 0.14 5.60
CA SER A 214 1.81 0.17 4.20
C SER A 214 2.01 -1.24 3.65
N TYR A 215 2.58 -2.14 4.44
CA TYR A 215 2.76 -3.55 4.09
C TYR A 215 1.42 -4.26 3.86
N GLU A 216 0.48 -4.04 4.77
CA GLU A 216 -0.89 -4.58 4.69
C GLU A 216 -1.66 -4.04 3.48
N LEU A 217 -1.58 -2.73 3.21
CA LEU A 217 -2.26 -2.08 2.07
C LEU A 217 -1.72 -2.55 0.72
N LEU A 218 -0.40 -2.80 0.64
CA LEU A 218 0.23 -3.44 -0.52
C LEU A 218 -0.14 -4.92 -0.65
N GLY A 219 -0.77 -5.51 0.37
CA GLY A 219 -1.13 -6.91 0.41
C GLY A 219 0.10 -7.82 0.48
N LEU A 220 1.17 -7.36 1.13
CA LEU A 220 2.41 -8.11 1.30
C LEU A 220 2.38 -8.94 2.59
N ILE A 221 3.12 -10.04 2.58
CA ILE A 221 3.44 -10.86 3.76
C ILE A 221 4.95 -11.13 3.76
N SER A 222 5.47 -11.48 4.93
CA SER A 222 6.88 -11.84 5.11
C SER A 222 7.02 -13.35 5.28
N LEU A 223 7.95 -13.95 4.53
CA LEU A 223 8.45 -15.30 4.83
C LEU A 223 9.92 -15.23 5.25
N PHE A 224 10.36 -16.20 6.04
CA PHE A 224 11.73 -16.28 6.52
C PHE A 224 12.46 -17.48 5.92
N THR A 225 13.73 -17.30 5.59
CA THR A 225 14.63 -18.39 5.21
C THR A 225 15.83 -18.42 6.14
N ILE A 226 16.29 -19.61 6.49
CA ILE A 226 17.53 -19.81 7.24
C ILE A 226 18.55 -20.41 6.29
N ALA A 227 19.61 -19.66 5.97
CA ALA A 227 20.68 -20.11 5.10
C ALA A 227 22.03 -19.75 5.73
N SER A 228 22.90 -20.76 5.91
CA SER A 228 24.25 -20.55 6.47
C SER A 228 24.25 -19.78 7.80
N ASP A 229 23.34 -20.14 8.71
CA ASP A 229 23.12 -19.49 10.01
C ASP A 229 22.64 -18.02 9.97
N GLU A 230 22.29 -17.50 8.79
CA GLU A 230 21.63 -16.21 8.62
C GLU A 230 20.11 -16.37 8.44
N VAL A 231 19.34 -15.54 9.14
CA VAL A 231 17.90 -15.41 8.95
C VAL A 231 17.64 -14.24 8.00
N LYS A 232 16.93 -14.50 6.90
CA LYS A 232 16.50 -13.46 5.95
C LYS A 232 14.99 -13.45 5.84
N ALA A 233 14.42 -12.25 5.81
CA ALA A 233 13.00 -12.01 5.58
C ALA A 233 12.78 -11.58 4.13
N TRP A 234 11.73 -12.10 3.50
CA TRP A 234 11.40 -11.83 2.10
C TRP A 234 9.95 -11.37 1.97
N SER A 235 9.76 -10.22 1.34
CA SER A 235 8.45 -9.67 0.99
C SER A 235 7.86 -10.39 -0.22
N ILE A 236 6.67 -10.97 -0.06
CA ILE A 236 5.89 -11.56 -1.17
C ILE A 236 4.43 -11.10 -1.11
N PRO A 237 3.70 -11.03 -2.23
CA PRO A 237 2.26 -10.80 -2.21
C PRO A 237 1.53 -11.93 -1.47
N LYS A 238 0.51 -11.58 -0.69
CA LYS A 238 -0.39 -12.53 -0.04
C LYS A 238 -1.04 -13.43 -1.09
N GLY A 239 -1.06 -14.73 -0.82
CA GLY A 239 -1.59 -15.73 -1.77
C GLY A 239 -0.54 -16.26 -2.76
N THR A 240 0.72 -15.84 -2.64
CA THR A 240 1.82 -16.42 -3.44
C THR A 240 2.03 -17.88 -3.06
N ASP A 241 2.14 -18.76 -4.06
CA ASP A 241 2.44 -20.18 -3.85
C ASP A 241 3.94 -20.43 -3.59
N ALA A 242 4.27 -21.59 -3.03
CA ALA A 242 5.63 -21.95 -2.63
C ALA A 242 6.63 -21.94 -3.81
N LEU A 243 6.19 -22.30 -5.01
CA LEU A 243 7.03 -22.28 -6.21
C LEU A 243 7.44 -20.85 -6.54
N LYS A 244 6.46 -19.92 -6.62
CA LYS A 244 6.71 -18.51 -6.88
C LYS A 244 7.47 -17.82 -5.76
N ALA A 245 7.19 -18.19 -4.50
CA ALA A 245 7.93 -17.71 -3.34
C ALA A 245 9.43 -18.09 -3.42
N SER A 246 9.76 -19.31 -3.86
CA SER A 246 11.16 -19.71 -4.05
C SER A 246 11.86 -18.87 -5.14
N GLY A 247 11.14 -18.45 -6.18
CA GLY A 247 11.66 -17.61 -7.25
C GLY A 247 12.02 -16.20 -6.79
N LYS A 248 11.36 -15.71 -5.73
CA LYS A 248 11.70 -14.42 -5.11
C LYS A 248 13.09 -14.45 -4.46
N ILE A 249 13.53 -15.61 -3.98
CA ILE A 249 14.85 -15.82 -3.38
C ILE A 249 15.89 -16.00 -4.48
N HIS A 250 15.64 -16.92 -5.41
CA HIS A 250 16.51 -17.14 -6.56
C HIS A 250 15.76 -17.85 -7.71
N SER A 251 15.99 -17.43 -8.95
CA SER A 251 15.31 -17.98 -10.14
C SER A 251 15.55 -19.48 -10.36
N ASP A 252 16.76 -19.97 -10.04
CA ASP A 252 17.06 -21.41 -10.12
C ASP A 252 16.30 -22.25 -9.08
N MET A 253 15.95 -21.68 -7.92
CA MET A 253 15.14 -22.39 -6.92
C MET A 253 13.72 -22.61 -7.44
N GLU A 254 13.15 -21.65 -8.16
CA GLU A 254 11.85 -21.82 -8.83
C GLU A 254 11.91 -22.89 -9.92
N ARG A 255 12.93 -22.86 -10.77
CA ARG A 255 13.09 -23.86 -11.85
C ARG A 255 13.33 -25.26 -11.31
N GLY A 256 14.14 -25.37 -10.27
CA GLY A 256 14.58 -26.61 -9.65
C GLY A 256 13.68 -27.10 -8.52
N PHE A 257 12.56 -26.42 -8.21
CA PHE A 257 11.74 -26.68 -7.02
C PHE A 257 11.29 -28.14 -6.94
N ILE A 258 11.57 -28.76 -5.80
CA ILE A 258 11.11 -30.11 -5.45
C ILE A 258 9.97 -30.01 -4.43
N ARG A 259 10.25 -29.43 -3.26
CA ARG A 259 9.31 -29.26 -2.14
C ARG A 259 9.81 -28.17 -1.18
N ALA A 260 8.93 -27.72 -0.29
CA ALA A 260 9.26 -26.77 0.76
C ALA A 260 9.09 -27.43 2.14
N GLU A 261 10.08 -27.28 3.01
CA GLU A 261 9.94 -27.56 4.44
C GLU A 261 9.46 -26.29 5.13
N VAL A 262 8.28 -26.34 5.74
CA VAL A 262 7.59 -25.15 6.29
C VAL A 262 7.29 -25.35 7.76
N ILE A 263 7.55 -24.31 8.56
CA ILE A 263 7.09 -24.19 9.94
C ILE A 263 6.60 -22.77 10.19
N SER A 264 5.55 -22.62 11.00
CA SER A 264 5.07 -21.29 11.39
C SER A 264 6.07 -20.59 12.32
N TYR A 265 6.13 -19.25 12.29
CA TYR A 265 6.94 -18.47 13.23
C TYR A 265 6.68 -18.86 14.69
N ASP A 266 5.41 -18.95 15.08
CA ASP A 266 5.02 -19.26 16.45
C ASP A 266 5.53 -20.64 16.91
N ASP A 267 5.44 -21.65 16.03
CA ASP A 267 5.92 -22.99 16.34
C ASP A 267 7.45 -23.05 16.38
N MET A 268 8.12 -22.31 15.50
CA MET A 268 9.58 -22.18 15.50
C MET A 268 10.08 -21.54 16.81
N VAL A 269 9.44 -20.45 17.26
CA VAL A 269 9.78 -19.78 18.53
C VAL A 269 9.53 -20.71 19.72
N LYS A 270 8.39 -21.41 19.77
CA LYS A 270 8.09 -22.39 20.85
C LYS A 270 9.06 -23.56 20.90
N CYS A 271 9.65 -23.94 19.77
CA CYS A 271 10.62 -25.04 19.70
C CYS A 271 12.05 -24.61 19.97
N GLY A 272 12.39 -23.34 19.72
CA GLY A 272 13.73 -22.78 19.90
C GLY A 272 14.76 -23.24 18.85
N SER A 273 14.49 -24.31 18.09
CA SER A 273 15.35 -24.75 16.98
C SER A 273 14.59 -25.61 15.96
N LEU A 274 15.08 -25.63 14.71
CA LEU A 274 14.57 -26.50 13.65
C LEU A 274 14.71 -27.99 13.99
N SER A 275 15.78 -28.36 14.73
CA SER A 275 16.00 -29.75 15.14
C SER A 275 14.90 -30.25 16.08
N GLU A 276 14.55 -29.44 17.08
CA GLU A 276 13.47 -29.77 18.01
C GLU A 276 12.10 -29.74 17.32
N ALA A 277 11.88 -28.80 16.42
CA ALA A 277 10.66 -28.75 15.62
C ALA A 277 10.49 -30.00 14.73
N HIS A 278 11.57 -30.51 14.14
CA HIS A 278 11.56 -31.75 13.36
C HIS A 278 11.24 -32.95 14.26
N LYS A 279 11.85 -33.06 15.45
CA LYS A 279 11.54 -34.13 16.43
C LYS A 279 10.08 -34.13 16.88
N LYS A 280 9.47 -32.94 16.99
CA LYS A 280 8.06 -32.76 17.36
C LYS A 280 7.10 -32.94 16.18
N GLY A 281 7.60 -33.16 14.97
CA GLY A 281 6.77 -33.35 13.77
C GLY A 281 6.04 -32.07 13.31
N LEU A 282 6.58 -30.89 13.65
CA LEU A 282 5.96 -29.60 13.30
C LEU A 282 6.45 -29.05 11.95
N LEU A 283 7.54 -29.60 11.40
CA LEU A 283 7.96 -29.31 10.02
C LEU A 283 7.04 -30.02 9.03
N ARG A 284 6.33 -29.24 8.22
CA ARG A 284 5.48 -29.73 7.14
C ARG A 284 6.26 -29.79 5.84
N LEU A 285 6.03 -30.84 5.06
CA LEU A 285 6.52 -30.95 3.69
C LEU A 285 5.42 -30.51 2.73
N GLU A 286 5.64 -29.37 2.11
CA GLU A 286 4.67 -28.70 1.25
C GLU A 286 5.08 -28.77 -0.23
N GLY A 287 4.07 -28.89 -1.09
CA GLY A 287 4.25 -28.94 -2.54
C GLY A 287 4.25 -27.56 -3.18
N LYS A 288 4.35 -27.55 -4.52
CA LYS A 288 4.37 -26.32 -5.35
C LYS A 288 3.16 -25.39 -5.12
N SER A 289 1.99 -25.97 -4.86
CA SER A 289 0.72 -25.26 -4.73
C SER A 289 0.41 -24.80 -3.31
N TYR A 290 1.30 -25.02 -2.33
CA TYR A 290 1.11 -24.51 -0.99
C TYR A 290 1.11 -22.98 -1.01
N ILE A 291 0.11 -22.37 -0.39
CA ILE A 291 0.02 -20.93 -0.27
C ILE A 291 0.80 -20.51 0.96
N VAL A 292 1.86 -19.74 0.76
CA VAL A 292 2.71 -19.26 1.85
C VAL A 292 1.90 -18.36 2.78
N GLN A 293 2.06 -18.59 4.07
CA GLN A 293 1.43 -17.80 5.13
C GLN A 293 2.43 -16.78 5.68
N ASP A 294 1.90 -15.70 6.25
CA ASP A 294 2.73 -14.68 6.89
C ASP A 294 3.48 -15.28 8.09
N GLY A 295 4.77 -15.00 8.17
CA GLY A 295 5.66 -15.54 9.18
C GLY A 295 6.13 -16.98 8.94
N ASP A 296 5.79 -17.62 7.83
CA ASP A 296 6.32 -18.95 7.53
C ASP A 296 7.86 -18.93 7.45
N VAL A 297 8.50 -19.84 8.18
CA VAL A 297 9.93 -20.14 8.07
C VAL A 297 10.07 -21.32 7.11
N ILE A 298 10.72 -21.09 5.98
CA ILE A 298 10.76 -22.03 4.85
C ILE A 298 12.19 -22.39 4.46
N THR A 299 12.42 -23.69 4.32
CA THR A 299 13.59 -24.24 3.64
C THR A 299 13.15 -24.86 2.32
N PHE A 300 13.56 -24.25 1.20
CA PHE A 300 13.22 -24.76 -0.13
C PHE A 300 14.22 -25.83 -0.57
N LEU A 301 13.72 -27.01 -0.93
CA LEU A 301 14.50 -28.09 -1.50
C LEU A 301 14.38 -28.03 -3.02
N PHE A 302 15.51 -27.89 -3.71
CA PHE A 302 15.59 -27.76 -5.15
C PHE A 302 16.78 -28.54 -5.71
N ASN A 303 16.76 -28.82 -7.01
CA ASN A 303 17.89 -29.39 -7.73
C ASN A 303 18.28 -28.49 -8.90
N VAL A 304 19.57 -28.22 -9.03
CA VAL A 304 20.15 -27.35 -10.07
C VAL A 304 20.56 -28.18 -11.28
#